data_AF-A0A8T4KL17-F1
#
_entry.id   AF-A0A8T4KL17-F1
#
_cell.length_a   1.000
_cell.length_b   1.000
_cell.length_c   1.000
_cell.angle_alpha   90.00
_cell.angle_beta   90.00
_cell.angle_gamma   90.00
#
_symmetry.space_group_name_H-M   'P 1'
#
loop_
_entity.id
_entity.type
_entity.pdbx_description
1 polymer ?
#
loop_
_entity_poly.entity_id
_entity_poly.type
_entity_poly.pdbx_seq_one_letter_code
_entity_poly.pdbx_strand_id
1 'polypeptide(L)'
;MPKRPKNRIERVSIRESEKCKDVVERASIVCGNANLVKEWINDSPTLMNTAEMEKICREICGKAGMKITVFGEKELKEMGMEMILAVGRGAASGPRMIVAEYNGNPSGGEKIALVGKRHNV
;
A
#
# COMPACT_ATOMS: atom_id res chain seq x y z
N MET A 1 -22.78 2.20 6.73
CA MET A 1 -21.80 1.84 5.69
C MET A 1 -22.24 2.47 4.38
N PRO A 2 -21.38 3.22 3.67
CA PRO A 2 -21.74 3.72 2.34
C PRO A 2 -22.06 2.53 1.44
N LYS A 3 -23.26 2.53 0.84
CA LYS A 3 -23.69 1.47 -0.07
C LYS A 3 -22.74 1.49 -1.28
N ARG A 4 -22.15 0.33 -1.61
CA ARG A 4 -21.39 0.18 -2.85
C ARG A 4 -22.27 0.65 -4.02
N PRO A 5 -21.74 1.46 -4.95
CA PRO A 5 -22.54 1.98 -6.06
C PRO A 5 -23.13 0.83 -6.87
N LYS A 6 -24.44 0.93 -7.19
CA LYS A 6 -25.19 -0.12 -7.90
C LYS A 6 -24.63 -0.44 -9.28
N ASN A 7 -23.93 0.51 -9.91
CA ASN A 7 -23.36 0.38 -11.24
C ASN A 7 -21.85 0.37 -11.11
N ARG A 8 -21.26 -0.84 -11.05
CA ARG A 8 -19.80 -1.00 -11.07
C ARG A 8 -19.34 -0.96 -12.52
N ILE A 9 -18.42 -0.05 -12.83
CA ILE A 9 -17.72 -0.07 -14.11
C ILE A 9 -16.74 -1.23 -14.05
N GLU A 10 -17.01 -2.30 -14.80
CA GLU A 10 -16.17 -3.50 -14.81
C GLU A 10 -15.00 -3.40 -15.79
N ARG A 11 -15.18 -2.63 -16.87
CA ARG A 11 -14.18 -2.47 -17.92
C ARG A 11 -14.22 -1.07 -18.50
N VAL A 12 -13.04 -0.49 -18.68
CA VAL A 12 -12.82 0.72 -19.46
C VAL A 12 -11.87 0.34 -20.60
N SER A 13 -12.25 0.62 -21.84
CA SER A 13 -11.37 0.50 -23.00
C SER A 13 -11.06 1.90 -23.52
N ILE A 14 -9.77 2.20 -23.65
CA ILE A 14 -9.28 3.43 -24.24
C ILE A 14 -8.92 3.12 -25.69
N ARG A 15 -9.23 4.05 -26.60
CA ARG A 15 -8.71 4.05 -27.97
C ARG A 15 -7.80 5.24 -28.12
N GLU A 16 -6.57 4.96 -28.51
CA GLU A 16 -5.53 5.96 -28.68
C GLU A 16 -4.85 5.84 -30.04
N SER A 17 -4.30 6.97 -30.51
CA SER A 17 -3.34 6.97 -31.60
C SER A 17 -1.98 6.47 -31.09
N GLU A 18 -1.16 5.87 -31.94
CA GLU A 18 0.18 5.38 -31.55
C GLU A 18 1.04 6.42 -30.85
N LYS A 19 0.92 7.70 -31.24
CA LYS A 19 1.66 8.82 -30.62
C LYS A 19 1.38 9.02 -29.13
N CYS A 20 0.28 8.47 -28.62
CA CYS A 20 -0.16 8.65 -27.24
C CYS A 20 -0.03 7.38 -26.39
N LYS A 21 0.50 6.28 -26.95
CA LYS A 21 0.51 4.96 -26.29
C LYS A 21 1.20 5.00 -24.92
N ASP A 22 2.40 5.56 -24.85
CA ASP A 22 3.18 5.64 -23.60
C ASP A 22 2.48 6.48 -22.53
N VAL A 23 1.82 7.57 -22.96
CA VAL A 23 1.07 8.45 -22.06
C VAL A 23 -0.15 7.72 -21.49
N VAL A 24 -0.89 7.00 -22.34
CA VAL A 24 -2.06 6.23 -21.94
C VAL A 24 -1.68 5.07 -21.02
N GLU A 25 -0.58 4.37 -21.30
CA GLU A 25 -0.06 3.30 -20.45
C GLU A 25 0.31 3.85 -19.06
N ARG A 26 1.10 4.92 -19.00
CA ARG A 26 1.47 5.57 -17.74
C ARG A 26 0.24 6.05 -16.97
N ALA A 27 -0.71 6.72 -17.63
CA ALA A 27 -1.93 7.21 -17.00
C ALA A 27 -2.77 6.05 -16.45
N SER A 28 -2.87 4.94 -17.17
CA SER A 28 -3.60 3.75 -16.75
C SER A 28 -3.00 3.14 -15.48
N ILE A 29 -1.67 3.04 -15.39
CA ILE A 29 -0.96 2.55 -14.20
C ILE A 29 -1.21 3.49 -13.01
N VAL A 30 -1.06 4.80 -13.18
CA VAL A 30 -1.22 5.78 -12.09
C VAL A 30 -2.66 5.82 -11.60
N CYS A 31 -3.63 5.95 -12.50
CA CYS A 31 -5.05 6.01 -12.15
C CYS A 31 -5.56 4.70 -11.56
N GLY A 32 -5.10 3.56 -12.09
CA GLY A 32 -5.42 2.24 -11.55
C GLY A 32 -4.97 2.08 -10.10
N ASN A 33 -3.72 2.42 -9.80
CA ASN A 33 -3.18 2.38 -8.44
C ASN A 33 -3.87 3.39 -7.50
N ALA A 34 -4.17 4.61 -7.99
CA ALA A 34 -4.90 5.59 -7.21
C ALA A 34 -6.31 5.11 -6.83
N ASN A 35 -7.02 4.42 -7.75
CA ASN A 35 -8.32 3.84 -7.47
C ASN A 35 -8.23 2.67 -6.50
N LEU A 36 -7.24 1.79 -6.65
CA LEU A 36 -6.99 0.68 -5.73
C LEU A 36 -6.76 1.17 -4.29
N VAL A 37 -5.94 2.21 -4.11
CA VAL A 37 -5.71 2.80 -2.78
C VAL A 37 -6.98 3.43 -2.23
N LYS A 38 -7.81 4.08 -3.05
CA LYS A 38 -9.13 4.59 -2.62
C LYS A 38 -10.06 3.47 -2.17
N GLU A 39 -10.02 2.29 -2.81
CA GLU A 39 -10.79 1.13 -2.35
C GLU A 39 -10.37 0.72 -0.94
N TRP A 40 -9.06 0.64 -0.67
CA TRP A 40 -8.54 0.28 0.66
C TRP A 40 -8.87 1.30 1.74
N ILE A 41 -8.83 2.60 1.41
CA ILE A 41 -9.18 3.68 2.34
C ILE A 41 -10.68 3.63 2.69
N ASN A 42 -11.53 3.31 1.71
CA ASN A 42 -12.98 3.23 1.88
C ASN A 42 -13.45 1.92 2.53
N ASP A 43 -12.60 0.90 2.61
CA ASP A 43 -12.92 -0.37 3.26
C ASP A 43 -12.98 -0.24 4.78
N SER A 44 -13.74 -1.14 5.42
CA SER A 44 -13.89 -1.10 6.87
C SER A 44 -12.59 -1.49 7.59
N PRO A 45 -12.33 -0.97 8.80
CA PRO A 45 -11.17 -1.37 9.61
C PRO A 45 -11.10 -2.87 9.92
N THR A 46 -12.24 -3.57 9.84
CA THR A 46 -12.31 -5.03 10.02
C THR A 46 -11.72 -5.76 8.81
N LEU A 47 -12.05 -5.32 7.60
CA LEU A 47 -11.59 -5.93 6.34
C LEU A 47 -10.19 -5.47 5.98
N MET A 48 -9.93 -4.17 6.09
CA MET A 48 -8.61 -3.60 5.91
C MET A 48 -8.05 -3.31 7.30
N ASN A 49 -7.33 -4.26 7.89
CA ASN A 49 -6.63 -4.13 9.18
C ASN A 49 -5.09 -4.16 8.99
N THR A 50 -4.28 -4.17 10.06
CA THR A 50 -2.81 -4.14 9.92
C THR A 50 -2.26 -5.43 9.35
N ALA A 51 -2.86 -6.59 9.67
CA ALA A 51 -2.46 -7.89 9.12
C ALA A 51 -2.84 -8.05 7.64
N GLU A 52 -4.03 -7.59 7.24
CA GLU A 52 -4.41 -7.61 5.82
C GLU A 52 -3.56 -6.65 4.98
N MET A 53 -3.21 -5.47 5.51
CA MET A 53 -2.28 -4.56 4.84
C MET A 53 -0.90 -5.19 4.66
N GLU A 54 -0.39 -5.90 5.67
CA GLU A 54 0.86 -6.65 5.54
C GLU A 54 0.79 -7.66 4.40
N LYS A 55 -0.28 -8.47 4.36
CA LYS A 55 -0.49 -9.50 3.33
C LYS A 55 -0.50 -8.88 1.93
N ILE A 56 -1.25 -7.79 1.74
CA ILE A 56 -1.30 -7.05 0.47
C ILE A 56 0.09 -6.53 0.09
N CYS A 57 0.81 -5.91 1.03
CA CYS A 57 2.16 -5.41 0.77
C CYS A 57 3.12 -6.54 0.36
N ARG A 58 3.06 -7.72 1.01
CA ARG A 58 3.88 -8.88 0.64
C ARG A 58 3.58 -9.35 -0.78
N GLU A 59 2.31 -9.41 -1.15
CA GLU A 59 1.91 -9.81 -2.50
C GLU A 59 2.42 -8.83 -3.57
N ILE A 60 2.22 -7.52 -3.35
CA ILE A 60 2.66 -6.47 -4.28
C ILE A 60 4.19 -6.47 -4.41
N CYS A 61 4.91 -6.52 -3.28
CA CYS A 61 6.37 -6.53 -3.29
C CYS A 61 6.93 -7.78 -3.96
N GLY A 62 6.33 -8.94 -3.71
CA GLY A 62 6.72 -10.20 -4.36
C GLY A 62 6.57 -10.15 -5.88
N LYS A 63 5.46 -9.59 -6.37
CA LYS A 63 5.23 -9.39 -7.82
C LYS A 63 6.20 -8.37 -8.44
N ALA A 64 6.60 -7.36 -7.68
CA ALA A 64 7.48 -6.29 -8.13
C ALA A 64 8.99 -6.57 -7.93
N GLY A 65 9.36 -7.70 -7.31
CA GLY A 65 10.75 -7.99 -6.95
C GLY A 65 11.34 -7.05 -5.90
N MET A 66 10.49 -6.45 -5.05
CA MET A 66 10.91 -5.57 -3.96
C MET A 66 11.21 -6.37 -2.69
N LYS A 67 12.19 -5.93 -1.91
CA LYS A 67 12.43 -6.50 -0.58
C LYS A 67 11.40 -5.96 0.40
N ILE A 68 10.80 -6.84 1.20
CA ILE A 68 9.85 -6.46 2.24
C ILE A 68 10.32 -6.92 3.61
N THR A 69 10.30 -6.00 4.56
CA THR A 69 10.58 -6.24 5.98
C THR A 69 9.37 -5.80 6.79
N VAL A 70 8.97 -6.61 7.76
CA VAL A 70 7.82 -6.31 8.63
C VAL A 70 8.27 -6.42 10.07
N PHE A 71 8.06 -5.36 10.82
CA PHE A 71 8.30 -5.32 12.26
C PHE A 71 6.96 -5.41 12.99
N GLY A 72 6.80 -6.44 13.81
CA GLY A 72 5.67 -6.61 14.71
C GLY A 72 5.97 -6.02 16.09
N GLU A 73 5.10 -6.32 17.06
CA GLU A 73 5.19 -5.75 18.40
C GLU A 73 6.52 -6.03 19.10
N LYS A 74 7.05 -7.26 18.95
CA LYS A 74 8.32 -7.66 19.59
C LYS A 74 9.49 -6.86 19.01
N GLU A 75 9.62 -6.82 17.69
CA GLU A 75 10.72 -6.10 17.04
C GLU A 75 10.61 -4.59 17.30
N LEU A 76 9.41 -4.03 17.29
CA LEU A 76 9.18 -2.62 17.60
C LEU A 76 9.57 -2.28 19.04
N LYS A 77 9.35 -3.20 19.99
CA LYS A 77 9.78 -3.04 21.39
C LYS A 77 11.29 -3.11 21.54
N GLU A 78 11.94 -4.05 20.86
CA GLU A 78 13.41 -4.14 20.84
C GLU A 78 14.06 -2.89 20.23
N MET A 79 13.40 -2.27 19.24
CA MET A 79 13.84 -1.02 18.61
C MET A 79 13.49 0.25 19.42
N GLY A 80 12.80 0.14 20.56
CA GLY A 80 12.38 1.29 21.37
C GLY A 80 11.31 2.18 20.71
N MET A 81 10.49 1.62 19.81
CA MET A 81 9.46 2.35 19.06
C MET A 81 8.17 2.57 19.86
N GLU A 82 8.31 3.12 21.07
CA GLU A 82 7.25 3.24 22.07
C GLU A 82 6.00 4.00 21.59
N MET A 83 6.17 5.00 20.71
CA MET A 83 5.04 5.75 20.16
C MET A 83 4.15 4.88 19.25
N ILE A 84 4.76 4.00 18.44
CA ILE A 84 4.01 3.11 17.53
C ILE A 84 3.30 2.03 18.34
N LEU A 85 3.99 1.48 19.35
CA LEU A 85 3.41 0.53 20.29
C LEU A 85 2.21 1.13 21.05
N ALA A 86 2.36 2.36 21.56
CA ALA A 86 1.33 3.05 22.33
C ALA A 86 0.07 3.31 21.52
N VAL A 87 0.19 3.67 20.23
CA VAL A 87 -0.96 3.89 19.35
C VAL A 87 -1.57 2.57 18.89
N GLY A 88 -0.75 1.54 18.62
CA GLY A 88 -1.21 0.27 18.07
C GLY A 88 -1.78 -0.72 19.09
N ARG A 89 -1.53 -0.54 20.39
CA ARG A 89 -2.00 -1.47 21.45
C ARG A 89 -3.52 -1.67 21.53
N GLY A 90 -4.30 -0.73 20.98
CA GLY A 90 -5.76 -0.83 20.93
C GLY A 90 -6.29 -1.66 19.76
N ALA A 91 -5.44 -2.03 18.79
CA ALA A 91 -5.85 -2.80 17.62
C ALA A 91 -5.76 -4.30 17.88
N ALA A 92 -6.80 -5.06 17.54
CA ALA A 92 -6.83 -6.53 17.67
C ALA A 92 -5.72 -7.25 16.87
N SER A 93 -5.23 -6.62 15.80
CA SER A 93 -4.15 -7.15 14.94
C SER A 93 -2.75 -6.67 15.33
N GLY A 94 -2.64 -5.86 16.40
CA GLY A 94 -1.39 -5.32 16.92
C GLY A 94 -0.73 -4.25 16.03
N PRO A 95 0.31 -3.57 16.55
CA PRO A 95 1.12 -2.61 15.79
C PRO A 95 1.97 -3.35 14.74
N ARG A 96 2.10 -2.73 13.57
CA ARG A 96 2.98 -3.20 12.49
C ARG A 96 3.65 -2.03 11.79
N MET A 97 4.94 -2.18 11.48
CA MET A 97 5.66 -1.31 10.56
C MET A 97 6.10 -2.15 9.36
N ILE A 98 5.71 -1.72 8.16
CA ILE A 98 6.04 -2.40 6.91
C ILE A 98 7.05 -1.52 6.16
N VAL A 99 8.18 -2.09 5.79
CA VAL A 99 9.22 -1.44 5.00
C VAL A 99 9.35 -2.20 3.68
N ALA A 100 9.05 -1.51 2.58
CA ALA A 100 9.23 -2.01 1.22
C ALA A 100 10.39 -1.26 0.55
N GLU A 101 11.38 -1.99 0.07
CA GLU A 101 12.61 -1.45 -0.50
C GLU A 101 12.70 -1.82 -1.98
N TYR A 102 12.79 -0.79 -2.83
CA TYR A 102 13.07 -0.92 -4.25
C TYR A 102 14.49 -0.46 -4.54
N ASN A 103 15.35 -1.37 -5.00
CA ASN A 103 16.75 -1.10 -5.35
C ASN A 103 16.93 -1.18 -6.87
N GLY A 104 16.38 -0.19 -7.58
CA GLY A 104 16.42 -0.14 -9.05
C GLY A 104 17.75 0.34 -9.65
N ASN A 105 18.65 0.90 -8.85
CA ASN A 105 19.96 1.38 -9.30
C ASN A 105 21.09 0.60 -8.59
N PRO A 106 21.73 -0.37 -9.27
CA PRO A 106 22.81 -1.19 -8.70
C PRO A 106 24.07 -0.38 -8.35
N SER A 107 24.28 0.75 -9.02
CA SER A 107 25.45 1.61 -8.84
C SER A 107 25.36 2.50 -7.60
N GLY A 108 24.27 2.41 -6.86
CA GLY A 108 23.98 3.30 -5.73
C GLY A 108 23.52 4.69 -6.19
N GLY A 109 22.99 5.46 -5.24
CA GLY A 109 22.42 6.79 -5.49
C GLY A 109 21.69 7.31 -4.26
N GLU A 110 21.01 8.44 -4.43
CA GLU A 110 20.17 9.03 -3.38
C GLU A 110 19.04 8.07 -2.98
N LYS A 111 18.82 7.92 -1.66
CA LYS A 111 17.75 7.09 -1.11
C LYS A 111 16.56 7.98 -0.77
N ILE A 112 15.40 7.67 -1.35
CA ILE A 112 14.14 8.35 -1.04
C ILE A 112 13.31 7.44 -0.13
N ALA A 113 12.85 7.99 0.99
CA ALA A 113 11.92 7.32 1.89
C ALA A 113 10.54 7.98 1.82
N LEU A 114 9.51 7.17 1.52
CA LEU A 114 8.11 7.59 1.56
C LEU A 114 7.46 7.00 2.81
N VAL A 115 6.97 7.87 3.71
CA VAL A 115 6.36 7.44 4.98
C VAL A 115 4.86 7.68 4.94
N GLY A 116 4.09 6.59 4.96
CA GLY A 116 2.63 6.63 5.00
C GLY A 116 2.09 6.41 6.41
N LYS A 117 1.20 7.30 6.87
CA LYS A 117 0.40 7.04 8.07
C LYS A 117 -0.76 6.13 7.69
N ARG A 118 -0.91 5.02 8.41
CA ARG A 118 -2.12 4.19 8.35
C ARG A 118 -2.96 4.47 9.59
N HIS A 119 -4.05 5.21 9.44
CA HIS A 119 -4.96 5.54 10.54
C HIS A 119 -6.38 5.71 10.00
N ASN A 120 -7.27 4.78 10.36
CA ASN A 120 -8.70 5.00 10.30
C ASN A 120 -9.19 5.15 11.74
N VAL A 121 -9.71 6.33 12.04
CA VAL A 121 -10.59 6.58 13.18
C VAL A 121 -12.02 6.30 12.73
#